data_AF-A0A4U2GNA0-F1
#
_entry.id   AF-A0A4U2GNA0-F1
#
_cell.length_a   1.000
_cell.length_b   1.000
_cell.length_c   1.000
_cell.angle_alpha   90.00
_cell.angle_beta   90.00
_cell.angle_gamma   90.00
#
_symmetry.space_group_name_H-M   'P 1'
#
loop_
_entity.id
_entity.type
_entity.pdbx_description
1 polymer ?
#
loop_
_entity_poly.entity_id
_entity_poly.type
_entity_poly.pdbx_seq_one_letter_code
_entity_poly.pdbx_strand_id
1 'polypeptide(L)'
;MKKTISKVVALAVVSVALSGCVGSNAVTGYLMKFNIKAVDNRYARGGLNMLFAPAYGLTVAADYLVFNSLEFWTGSNPLTGAPHIFDTKTDTYLDINHQLDPSLTEAPVGPITSADVIEKGQMQQIDENTIQMDITYQSGERATLIGVRDGEMVTYFIDGEVVAQTSIDELESYVASRA
;
A
#
# COMPACT_ATOMS: atom_id res chain seq x y z
N MET A 1 20.17 36.20 -14.05
CA MET A 1 19.89 34.85 -13.51
C MET A 1 18.72 34.82 -12.54
N LYS A 2 18.72 35.55 -11.40
CA LYS A 2 17.60 35.58 -10.44
C LYS A 2 16.23 35.94 -11.06
N LYS A 3 16.18 36.97 -11.91
CA LYS A 3 14.94 37.36 -12.63
C LYS A 3 14.45 36.30 -13.62
N THR A 4 15.34 35.49 -14.19
CA THR A 4 14.96 34.43 -15.14
C THR A 4 14.41 33.22 -14.39
N ILE A 5 15.08 32.81 -13.29
CA ILE A 5 14.61 31.73 -12.40
C ILE A 5 13.23 32.08 -11.81
N SER A 6 13.03 33.30 -11.33
CA SER A 6 11.74 33.74 -10.78
C SER A 6 10.60 33.70 -11.80
N LYS A 7 10.87 33.99 -13.08
CA LYS A 7 9.87 33.90 -14.15
C LYS A 7 9.53 32.44 -14.47
N VAL A 8 10.52 31.56 -14.51
CA VAL A 8 10.32 30.13 -14.76
C VAL A 8 9.52 29.48 -13.63
N VAL A 9 9.85 29.79 -12.37
CA VAL A 9 9.10 29.30 -11.21
C VAL A 9 7.66 29.82 -11.23
N ALA A 10 7.44 31.10 -11.52
CA ALA A 10 6.09 31.66 -11.62
C ALA A 10 5.28 30.98 -12.73
N LEU A 11 5.89 30.72 -13.89
CA LEU A 11 5.22 30.03 -15.00
C LEU A 11 4.88 28.58 -14.64
N ALA A 12 5.79 27.88 -13.95
CA ALA A 12 5.58 26.50 -13.50
C ALA A 12 4.44 26.42 -12.45
N VAL A 13 4.39 27.35 -11.50
CA VAL A 13 3.31 27.41 -10.50
C VAL A 13 1.97 27.68 -11.18
N VAL A 14 1.92 28.59 -12.15
CA VAL A 14 0.70 28.89 -12.92
C VAL A 14 0.25 27.66 -13.72
N SER A 15 1.16 26.96 -14.40
CA SER A 15 0.80 25.75 -15.14
C SER A 15 0.25 24.64 -14.26
N VAL A 16 0.84 24.44 -13.07
CA VAL A 16 0.35 23.44 -12.09
C VAL A 16 -1.01 23.85 -11.51
N ALA A 17 -1.23 25.14 -11.27
CA ALA A 17 -2.52 25.64 -10.79
C ALA A 17 -3.65 25.57 -11.84
N LEU A 18 -3.32 25.54 -13.13
CA LEU A 18 -4.27 25.43 -14.25
C LEU A 18 -4.56 23.97 -14.64
N SER A 19 -3.64 23.04 -14.35
CA SER A 19 -3.93 21.61 -14.42
C SER A 19 -4.82 21.20 -13.24
N GLY A 20 -5.99 20.64 -13.51
CA GLY A 20 -6.82 20.06 -12.47
C GLY A 20 -6.02 19.02 -11.67
N CYS A 21 -6.11 19.09 -10.33
CA CYS A 21 -5.48 18.10 -9.48
C CYS A 21 -6.27 16.79 -9.55
N VAL A 22 -5.67 15.73 -10.08
CA VAL A 22 -6.28 14.41 -10.18
C VAL A 22 -5.78 13.56 -9.00
N GLY A 23 -6.72 13.08 -8.18
CA GLY A 23 -6.46 12.37 -6.93
C GLY A 23 -7.42 12.83 -5.82
N SER A 24 -7.42 12.13 -4.69
CA SER A 24 -8.38 12.39 -3.61
C SER A 24 -8.14 13.70 -2.84
N ASN A 25 -6.94 14.29 -2.92
CA ASN A 25 -6.56 15.51 -2.21
C ASN A 25 -6.85 15.44 -0.69
N ALA A 26 -6.50 14.32 -0.08
CA ALA A 26 -6.89 13.97 1.27
C ALA A 26 -6.51 15.04 2.31
N VAL A 27 -5.29 15.59 2.25
CA VAL A 27 -4.81 16.57 3.25
C VAL A 27 -5.53 17.91 3.11
N THR A 28 -5.67 18.39 1.89
CA THR A 28 -6.44 19.60 1.56
C THR A 28 -7.90 19.43 1.97
N GLY A 29 -8.47 18.25 1.75
CA GLY A 29 -9.80 17.88 2.21
C GLY A 29 -9.94 17.94 3.73
N TYR A 30 -8.94 17.49 4.49
CA TYR A 30 -8.93 17.61 5.96
C TYR A 30 -8.91 19.06 6.43
N LEU A 31 -8.07 19.91 5.82
CA LEU A 31 -8.03 21.34 6.14
C LEU A 31 -9.36 22.03 5.81
N MET A 32 -9.99 21.66 4.69
CA MET A 32 -11.30 22.20 4.32
C MET A 32 -12.41 21.76 5.29
N LYS A 33 -12.42 20.49 5.73
CA LYS A 33 -13.34 20.02 6.77
C LYS A 33 -13.15 20.81 8.08
N PHE A 34 -11.91 21.11 8.46
CA PHE A 34 -11.63 21.96 9.61
C PHE A 34 -12.21 23.37 9.45
N ASN A 35 -11.98 24.02 8.30
CA ASN A 35 -12.53 25.35 8.03
C ASN A 35 -14.07 25.38 8.11
N ILE A 36 -14.74 24.40 7.50
CA ILE A 36 -16.20 24.28 7.53
C ILE A 36 -16.73 24.12 8.96
N LYS A 37 -16.01 23.38 9.82
CA LYS A 37 -16.37 23.17 11.23
C LYS A 37 -16.06 24.37 12.12
N ALA A 38 -15.09 25.21 11.75
CA ALA A 38 -14.64 26.31 12.59
C ALA A 38 -15.70 27.41 12.77
N VAL A 39 -16.54 27.65 11.76
CA VAL A 39 -17.60 28.66 11.78
C VAL A 39 -18.83 28.22 10.97
N ASP A 40 -20.01 28.68 11.39
CA ASP A 40 -21.31 28.34 10.80
C ASP A 40 -21.82 29.37 9.77
N ASN A 41 -20.97 30.30 9.33
CA ASN A 41 -21.31 31.34 8.34
C ASN A 41 -20.49 31.21 7.06
N ARG A 42 -21.14 31.23 5.89
CA ARG A 42 -20.49 31.08 4.58
C ARG A 42 -19.41 32.15 4.29
N TYR A 43 -19.65 33.39 4.70
CA TYR A 43 -18.71 34.49 4.46
C TYR A 43 -17.54 34.43 5.44
N ALA A 44 -17.80 34.02 6.69
CA ALA A 44 -16.73 33.77 7.67
C ALA A 44 -15.83 32.60 7.23
N ARG A 45 -16.39 31.52 6.67
CA ARG A 45 -15.62 30.43 6.03
C ARG A 45 -14.76 30.95 4.89
N GLY A 46 -15.30 31.86 4.07
CA GLY A 46 -14.54 32.56 3.04
C GLY A 46 -13.37 33.37 3.61
N GLY A 47 -13.61 34.10 4.72
CA GLY A 47 -12.56 34.81 5.46
C GLY A 47 -11.49 33.86 6.01
N LEU A 48 -11.87 32.72 6.59
CA LEU A 48 -10.94 31.69 7.04
C LEU A 48 -10.18 31.05 5.87
N ASN A 49 -10.81 30.88 4.70
CA ASN A 49 -10.12 30.38 3.51
C ASN A 49 -9.03 31.36 3.06
N MET A 50 -9.31 32.67 3.10
CA MET A 50 -8.31 33.69 2.81
C MET A 50 -7.19 33.69 3.85
N LEU A 51 -7.53 33.56 5.13
CA LEU A 51 -6.57 33.50 6.25
C LEU A 51 -5.67 32.25 6.16
N PHE A 52 -6.25 31.10 5.81
CA PHE A 52 -5.54 29.83 5.64
C PHE A 52 -4.98 29.62 4.23
N ALA A 53 -5.03 30.61 3.34
CA ALA A 53 -4.52 30.49 1.98
C ALA A 53 -3.06 29.93 1.92
N PRO A 54 -2.12 30.34 2.81
CA PRO A 54 -0.79 29.74 2.85
C PRO A 54 -0.81 28.25 3.22
N ALA A 55 -1.65 27.86 4.19
CA ALA A 55 -1.79 26.47 4.60
C ALA A 55 -2.40 25.62 3.48
N TYR A 56 -3.43 26.12 2.79
CA TYR A 56 -4.00 25.45 1.61
C TYR A 56 -2.97 25.28 0.48
N GLY A 57 -2.10 26.27 0.25
CA GLY A 57 -1.01 26.13 -0.71
C GLY A 57 -0.08 24.97 -0.37
N LEU A 58 0.27 24.81 0.91
CA LEU A 58 1.11 23.71 1.38
C LEU A 58 0.39 22.35 1.29
N THR A 59 -0.89 22.27 1.67
CA THR A 59 -1.63 21.00 1.60
C THR A 59 -1.83 20.56 0.15
N VAL A 60 -2.14 21.49 -0.76
CA VAL A 60 -2.26 21.18 -2.19
C VAL A 60 -0.92 20.68 -2.75
N ALA A 61 0.19 21.32 -2.39
CA ALA A 61 1.51 20.85 -2.81
C ALA A 61 1.84 19.46 -2.23
N ALA A 62 1.50 19.20 -0.97
CA ALA A 62 1.71 17.90 -0.35
C ALA A 62 0.85 16.80 -0.98
N ASP A 63 -0.42 17.09 -1.24
CA ASP A 63 -1.31 16.18 -1.95
C ASP A 63 -0.77 15.88 -3.35
N TYR A 64 -0.44 16.90 -4.14
CA TYR A 64 0.04 16.72 -5.51
C TYR A 64 1.36 15.94 -5.59
N LEU A 65 2.35 16.34 -4.79
CA LEU A 65 3.70 15.78 -4.88
C LEU A 65 3.86 14.44 -4.17
N VAL A 66 3.09 14.20 -3.10
CA VAL A 66 3.28 13.02 -2.24
C VAL A 66 2.05 12.14 -2.25
N PHE A 67 0.92 12.59 -1.71
CA PHE A 67 -0.19 11.68 -1.41
C PHE A 67 -0.94 11.20 -2.64
N ASN A 68 -1.22 12.06 -3.61
CA ASN A 68 -1.85 11.68 -4.88
C ASN A 68 -0.87 10.89 -5.75
N SER A 69 0.43 11.19 -5.68
CA SER A 69 1.46 10.41 -6.37
C SER A 69 1.51 8.98 -5.82
N LEU A 70 1.50 8.83 -4.49
CA LEU A 70 1.39 7.52 -3.85
C LEU A 70 0.06 6.85 -4.21
N GLU A 71 -1.08 7.55 -4.08
CA GLU A 71 -2.42 7.05 -4.41
C GLU A 71 -2.50 6.47 -5.82
N PHE A 72 -1.87 7.10 -6.81
CA PHE A 72 -1.77 6.59 -8.18
C PHE A 72 -0.99 5.27 -8.25
N TRP A 73 0.19 5.22 -7.63
CA TRP A 73 1.05 4.03 -7.70
C TRP A 73 0.58 2.89 -6.81
N THR A 74 -0.13 3.17 -5.71
CA THR A 74 -0.63 2.17 -4.77
C THR A 74 -2.09 1.78 -5.01
N GLY A 75 -2.77 2.44 -5.95
CA GLY A 75 -4.20 2.28 -6.23
C GLY A 75 -5.15 2.77 -5.12
N SER A 76 -4.62 3.20 -3.98
CA SER A 76 -5.41 3.72 -2.85
C SER A 76 -4.65 4.76 -2.04
N ASN A 77 -5.38 5.74 -1.50
CA ASN A 77 -4.76 6.84 -0.79
C ASN A 77 -4.27 6.36 0.59
N PRO A 78 -2.99 6.58 0.94
CA PRO A 78 -2.43 6.06 2.20
C PRO A 78 -3.03 6.69 3.46
N LEU A 79 -3.74 7.83 3.35
CA LEU A 79 -4.36 8.52 4.50
C LEU A 79 -5.84 8.18 4.67
N THR A 80 -6.54 7.79 3.61
CA THR A 80 -8.00 7.58 3.64
C THR A 80 -8.41 6.17 3.23
N GLY A 81 -7.52 5.39 2.62
CA GLY A 81 -7.82 4.09 2.02
C GLY A 81 -8.76 4.18 0.80
N ALA A 82 -9.09 5.39 0.35
CA ALA A 82 -9.97 5.57 -0.80
C ALA A 82 -9.27 5.10 -2.08
N PRO A 83 -9.96 4.35 -2.97
CA PRO A 83 -9.39 3.93 -4.24
C PRO A 83 -9.11 5.13 -5.14
N HIS A 84 -8.06 5.03 -5.95
CA HIS A 84 -7.72 6.07 -6.91
C HIS A 84 -8.81 6.17 -8.01
N ILE A 85 -9.06 7.38 -8.51
CA ILE A 85 -10.13 7.61 -9.49
C ILE A 85 -9.93 6.85 -10.80
N PHE A 86 -8.67 6.58 -11.19
CA PHE A 86 -8.38 5.82 -12.41
C PHE A 86 -8.66 4.31 -12.31
N ASP A 87 -8.80 3.78 -11.10
CA ASP A 87 -9.19 2.38 -10.88
C ASP A 87 -10.72 2.22 -10.85
N THR A 88 -11.47 3.27 -11.17
CA THR A 88 -12.93 3.25 -11.24
C THR A 88 -13.39 2.37 -12.40
N LYS A 89 -14.14 1.31 -12.09
CA LYS A 89 -14.79 0.45 -13.10
C LYS A 89 -15.95 1.22 -13.74
N THR A 90 -15.78 1.61 -14.99
CA THR A 90 -16.78 2.30 -15.81
C THR A 90 -16.76 1.76 -17.24
N ASP A 91 -17.84 1.96 -17.99
CA ASP A 91 -17.88 1.62 -19.41
C ASP A 91 -16.85 2.46 -20.17
N THR A 92 -15.91 1.77 -20.84
CA THR A 92 -14.78 2.36 -21.55
C THR A 92 -15.01 2.35 -23.06
N TYR A 93 -14.63 3.43 -23.74
CA TYR A 93 -14.67 3.49 -25.21
C TYR A 93 -13.63 2.60 -25.88
N LEU A 94 -12.55 2.26 -25.16
CA LEU A 94 -11.42 1.47 -25.64
C LEU A 94 -10.96 0.52 -24.53
N ASP A 95 -11.16 -0.77 -24.74
CA ASP A 95 -10.73 -1.81 -23.80
C ASP A 95 -9.37 -2.33 -24.22
N ILE A 96 -8.30 -1.99 -23.49
CA ILE A 96 -6.92 -2.35 -23.88
C ILE A 96 -6.37 -3.51 -23.03
N ASN A 97 -6.92 -3.74 -21.84
CA ASN A 97 -6.40 -4.74 -20.89
C ASN A 97 -6.32 -6.16 -21.46
N HIS A 98 -7.17 -6.54 -22.42
CA HIS A 98 -7.13 -7.85 -23.06
C HIS A 98 -5.93 -8.06 -24.01
N GLN A 99 -5.23 -6.98 -24.37
CA GLN A 99 -4.04 -6.99 -25.25
C GLN A 99 -2.74 -6.74 -24.47
N LEU A 100 -2.84 -6.44 -23.17
CA LEU A 100 -1.70 -6.20 -22.30
C LEU A 100 -1.25 -7.51 -21.64
N ASP A 101 0.03 -7.56 -21.30
CA ASP A 101 0.53 -8.60 -20.40
C ASP A 101 -0.18 -8.47 -19.04
N PRO A 102 -0.65 -9.57 -18.40
CA PRO A 102 -1.33 -9.52 -17.11
C PRO A 102 -0.55 -8.81 -16.00
N SER A 103 0.78 -8.75 -16.10
CA SER A 103 1.61 -8.00 -15.14
C SER A 103 1.45 -6.48 -15.21
N LEU A 104 0.83 -5.95 -16.27
CA LEU A 104 0.64 -4.52 -16.52
C LEU A 104 -0.80 -4.05 -16.28
N THR A 105 -1.68 -4.94 -15.83
CA THR A 105 -3.10 -4.60 -15.60
C THR A 105 -3.40 -4.15 -14.18
N GLU A 106 -2.42 -4.24 -13.28
CA GLU A 106 -2.53 -3.88 -11.87
C GLU A 106 -1.39 -2.94 -11.46
N ALA A 107 -1.59 -2.21 -10.37
CA ALA A 107 -0.57 -1.32 -9.85
C ALA A 107 0.70 -2.11 -9.44
N PRO A 108 1.91 -1.66 -9.81
CA PRO A 108 3.16 -2.39 -9.59
C PRO A 108 3.66 -2.30 -8.14
N VAL A 109 2.74 -2.33 -7.20
CA VAL A 109 3.00 -2.34 -5.78
C VAL A 109 2.72 -3.74 -5.25
N GLY A 110 3.75 -4.58 -5.32
CA GLY A 110 3.87 -5.60 -4.29
C GLY A 110 3.76 -4.90 -2.93
N PRO A 111 3.06 -5.48 -1.94
CA PRO A 111 2.71 -4.78 -0.71
C PRO A 111 3.94 -4.14 -0.07
N ILE A 112 4.00 -2.80 -0.10
CA ILE A 112 5.08 -2.02 0.55
C ILE A 112 5.07 -2.28 2.08
N THR A 113 3.98 -2.87 2.59
CA THR A 113 3.77 -3.26 4.00
C THR A 113 3.66 -4.76 4.26
N SER A 114 3.95 -5.65 3.30
CA SER A 114 3.95 -7.10 3.56
C SER A 114 5.21 -7.74 2.98
N ALA A 115 6.36 -7.34 3.52
CA ALA A 115 7.27 -8.41 3.87
C ALA A 115 6.60 -9.08 5.06
N ASP A 116 6.05 -10.27 4.88
CA ASP A 116 5.55 -11.14 5.94
C ASP A 116 6.74 -11.57 6.82
N VAL A 117 7.35 -10.59 7.47
CA VAL A 117 8.47 -10.79 8.37
C VAL A 117 7.87 -11.43 9.60
N ILE A 118 8.27 -12.68 9.82
CA ILE A 118 7.94 -13.42 11.02
C ILE A 118 8.51 -12.64 12.21
N GLU A 119 7.63 -12.08 13.03
CA GLU A 119 8.02 -11.43 14.29
C GLU A 119 8.41 -12.47 15.32
N LYS A 120 7.64 -13.56 15.37
CA LYS A 120 7.84 -14.66 16.32
C LYS A 120 7.41 -15.98 15.70
N GLY A 121 8.29 -16.98 15.77
CA GLY A 121 7.98 -18.38 15.51
C GLY A 121 8.13 -19.19 16.79
N GLN A 122 7.08 -19.89 17.23
CA GLN A 122 7.17 -20.84 18.35
C GLN A 122 6.99 -22.26 17.81
N MET A 123 8.02 -23.09 17.94
CA MET A 123 7.95 -24.50 17.58
C MET A 123 7.47 -25.31 18.78
N GLN A 124 6.53 -26.21 18.53
CA GLN A 124 5.99 -27.16 19.48
C GLN A 124 5.93 -28.53 18.82
N GLN A 125 6.42 -29.55 19.51
CA GLN A 125 6.20 -30.92 19.10
C GLN A 125 4.85 -31.36 19.66
N ILE A 126 3.91 -31.68 18.78
CA ILE A 126 2.56 -32.11 19.17
C ILE A 126 2.58 -33.60 19.52
N ASP A 127 3.29 -34.39 18.71
CA ASP A 127 3.49 -35.83 18.92
C ASP A 127 4.79 -36.31 18.23
N GLU A 128 5.03 -37.63 18.23
CA GLU A 128 6.26 -38.23 17.65
C GLU A 128 6.44 -37.95 16.15
N ASN A 129 5.35 -37.69 15.41
CA ASN A 129 5.34 -37.51 13.97
C ASN A 129 4.93 -36.09 13.53
N THR A 130 4.47 -35.24 14.45
CA THR A 130 3.90 -33.93 14.13
C THR A 130 4.63 -32.80 14.84
N ILE A 131 5.15 -31.85 14.06
CA ILE A 131 5.73 -30.60 14.55
C ILE A 131 4.84 -29.44 14.10
N GLN A 132 4.50 -28.56 15.03
CA GLN A 132 3.76 -27.34 14.75
C GLN A 132 4.66 -26.12 15.00
N MET A 133 4.56 -25.11 14.13
CA MET A 133 5.15 -23.81 14.30
C MET A 133 4.05 -22.74 14.22
N ASP A 134 3.84 -22.07 15.34
CA ASP A 134 2.94 -20.91 15.41
C ASP A 134 3.70 -19.66 14.94
N ILE A 135 3.24 -19.07 13.85
CA ILE A 135 3.84 -17.89 13.23
C ILE A 135 3.02 -16.67 13.62
N THR A 136 3.67 -15.66 14.18
CA THR A 136 3.10 -14.31 14.32
C THR A 136 3.85 -13.38 13.38
N TYR A 137 3.13 -12.80 12.42
CA TYR A 137 3.67 -11.82 11.50
C TYR A 137 3.69 -10.43 12.14
N GLN A 138 4.57 -9.55 11.66
CA GLN A 138 4.58 -8.15 12.11
C GLN A 138 3.27 -7.40 11.84
N SER A 139 2.44 -7.89 10.92
CA SER A 139 1.08 -7.39 10.68
C SER A 139 0.11 -7.69 11.83
N GLY A 140 0.49 -8.56 12.77
CA GLY A 140 -0.37 -9.11 13.84
C GLY A 140 -1.18 -10.34 13.41
N GLU A 141 -1.10 -10.73 12.14
CA GLU A 141 -1.69 -11.96 11.62
C GLU A 141 -0.98 -13.20 12.20
N ARG A 142 -1.71 -14.30 12.31
CA ARG A 142 -1.20 -15.58 12.81
C ARG A 142 -1.46 -16.66 11.79
N ALA A 143 -0.45 -17.47 11.52
CA ALA A 143 -0.56 -18.68 10.71
C ALA A 143 0.02 -19.88 11.48
N THR A 144 -0.51 -21.07 11.19
CA THR A 144 -0.03 -22.31 11.79
C THR A 144 0.62 -23.17 10.71
N LEU A 145 1.93 -23.39 10.84
CA LEU A 145 2.65 -24.34 9.99
C LEU A 145 2.74 -25.70 10.70
N ILE A 146 2.31 -26.77 10.05
CA ILE A 146 2.35 -28.13 10.60
C ILE A 146 3.15 -29.03 9.66
N GLY A 147 4.19 -29.67 10.17
CA GLY A 147 4.90 -30.76 9.49
C GLY A 147 4.45 -32.10 10.04
N VAL A 148 3.83 -32.94 9.20
CA VAL A 148 3.41 -34.30 9.55
C VAL A 148 4.31 -35.29 8.83
N ARG A 149 4.98 -36.16 9.60
CA ARG A 149 5.77 -37.28 9.10
C ARG A 149 4.85 -38.48 8.85
N ASP A 150 4.93 -39.03 7.64
CA ASP A 150 4.32 -40.29 7.25
C ASP A 150 5.40 -41.19 6.59
N GLY A 151 5.89 -42.16 7.36
CA GLY A 151 7.02 -43.00 6.94
C GLY A 151 8.29 -42.19 6.66
N GLU A 152 8.78 -42.26 5.42
CA GLU A 152 9.97 -41.54 4.94
C GLU A 152 9.66 -40.13 4.41
N MET A 153 8.39 -39.73 4.38
CA MET A 153 7.95 -38.44 3.84
C MET A 153 7.50 -37.50 4.95
N VAL A 154 7.72 -36.21 4.75
CA VAL A 154 7.20 -35.12 5.59
C VAL A 154 6.37 -34.20 4.72
N THR A 155 5.12 -33.98 5.11
CA THR A 155 4.19 -33.05 4.44
C THR A 155 4.01 -31.82 5.32
N TYR A 156 4.22 -30.64 4.74
CA TYR A 156 4.04 -29.36 5.39
C TYR A 156 2.71 -28.72 4.99
N PHE A 157 1.98 -28.27 6.00
CA PHE A 157 0.71 -27.59 5.88
C PHE A 157 0.81 -26.18 6.43
N ILE A 158 0.16 -25.20 5.80
CA ILE A 158 -0.11 -23.89 6.39
C ILE A 158 -1.62 -23.72 6.43
N ASP A 159 -2.16 -23.48 7.63
CA ASP A 159 -3.60 -23.31 7.89
C ASP A 159 -4.48 -24.43 7.28
N GLY A 160 -3.92 -25.64 7.21
CA GLY A 160 -4.59 -26.85 6.70
C GLY A 160 -4.39 -27.14 5.22
N GLU A 161 -3.73 -26.26 4.45
CA GLU A 161 -3.41 -26.47 3.04
C GLU A 161 -1.98 -26.99 2.85
N VAL A 162 -1.77 -27.98 1.97
CA VAL A 162 -0.45 -28.54 1.68
C VAL A 162 0.39 -27.51 0.92
N VAL A 163 1.52 -27.12 1.48
CA VAL A 163 2.43 -26.13 0.86
C VAL A 163 3.72 -26.75 0.35
N ALA A 164 4.17 -27.86 0.95
CA ALA A 164 5.40 -28.55 0.53
C ALA A 164 5.40 -30.01 1.00
N GLN A 165 6.17 -30.84 0.32
CA GLN A 165 6.42 -32.22 0.70
C GLN A 165 7.88 -32.59 0.38
N THR A 166 8.55 -33.28 1.29
CA THR A 166 9.97 -33.68 1.15
C THR A 166 10.20 -35.04 1.82
N SER A 167 11.33 -35.68 1.56
CA SER A 167 11.72 -36.91 2.24
C SER A 167 12.65 -36.62 3.43
N ILE A 168 12.73 -37.58 4.37
CA ILE A 168 13.66 -37.51 5.49
C ILE A 168 15.10 -37.46 5.00
N ASP A 169 15.47 -38.27 4.00
CA ASP A 169 16.81 -38.29 3.41
C ASP A 169 17.23 -36.92 2.85
N GLU A 170 16.29 -36.22 2.20
CA GLU A 170 16.54 -34.89 1.64
C GLU A 170 16.76 -33.86 2.77
N LEU A 171 15.96 -33.92 3.84
CA LEU A 171 16.14 -33.08 5.03
C LEU A 171 17.49 -33.32 5.71
N GLU A 172 17.90 -34.58 5.88
CA GLU A 172 19.18 -34.93 6.48
C GLU A 172 20.35 -34.43 5.62
N SER A 173 20.26 -34.59 4.29
CA SER A 173 21.26 -34.07 3.36
C SER A 173 21.40 -32.55 3.42
N TYR A 174 20.27 -31.84 3.59
CA TYR A 174 20.24 -30.39 3.71
C TYR A 174 20.90 -29.93 5.01
N VAL A 175 20.58 -30.58 6.14
CA VAL A 175 21.22 -30.27 7.44
C VAL A 175 22.72 -30.54 7.38
N ALA A 176 23.14 -31.66 6.80
CA ALA A 176 24.55 -32.00 6.63
C ALA A 176 25.31 -30.98 5.77
N SER A 177 24.66 -30.38 4.76
CA SER A 177 25.27 -29.34 3.92
C SER A 177 25.49 -27.99 4.64
N ARG A 178 24.86 -27.79 5.80
CA ARG A 178 24.92 -26.55 6.60
C ARG A 178 25.65 -26.69 7.94
N ALA A 179 26.09 -27.91 8.27
CA ALA A 179 26.95 -28.20 9.43
C ALA A 179 28.44 -28.00 9.07
#